data_AF-A0A2G9T3X2-F1
#
_entry.id   AF-A0A2G9T3X2-F1
#
_cell.length_a   1.000
_cell.length_b   1.000
_cell.length_c   1.000
_cell.angle_alpha   90.00
_cell.angle_beta   90.00
_cell.angle_gamma   90.00
#
_symmetry.space_group_name_H-M   'P 1'
#
loop_
_entity.id
_entity.type
_entity.pdbx_description
1 polymer ?
#
loop_
_entity_poly.entity_id
_entity_poly.type
_entity_poly.pdbx_seq_one_letter_code
_entity_poly.pdbx_strand_id
1 'polypeptide(L)' 'EARHSCDIKCEGADRDSVISKSPTTNRKCIRFYTYNTEHSVNGWQIWRQGPCAQESIVLQVHCGFPVKE' A
#
# COMPACT_ATOMS: atom_id res chain seq x y z
N GLU A 1 1.75 -2.22 -18.87
CA GLU A 1 1.54 -3.22 -17.80
C GLU A 1 0.45 -2.72 -16.85
N ALA A 2 -0.42 -3.59 -16.36
CA ALA A 2 -1.61 -3.17 -15.60
C ALA A 2 -1.25 -2.77 -14.15
N ARG A 3 -1.84 -1.68 -13.68
CA ARG A 3 -1.84 -1.28 -12.28
C ARG A 3 -3.03 -1.92 -11.58
N HIS A 4 -2.77 -2.59 -10.47
CA HIS A 4 -3.77 -3.24 -9.63
C HIS A 4 -3.86 -2.50 -8.30
N SER A 5 -5.06 -2.14 -7.87
CA SER A 5 -5.31 -1.50 -6.58
C SER A 5 -6.20 -2.38 -5.71
N CYS A 6 -5.99 -2.33 -4.40
CA CYS A 6 -6.90 -2.87 -3.41
C CYS A 6 -7.08 -1.90 -2.24
N ASP A 7 -8.24 -1.97 -1.62
CA ASP A 7 -8.60 -1.17 -0.46
C ASP A 7 -7.85 -1.68 0.79
N ILE A 8 -7.28 -0.76 1.56
CA ILE A 8 -6.58 -1.03 2.82
C ILE A 8 -7.59 -1.26 3.97
N LYS A 9 -8.88 -0.97 3.75
CA LYS A 9 -9.97 -1.12 4.72
C LYS A 9 -9.70 -0.38 6.04
N CYS A 10 -9.18 0.83 5.91
CA CYS A 10 -8.85 1.72 7.03
C CYS A 10 -9.74 2.96 7.03
N GLU A 11 -11.02 2.74 7.30
CA GLU A 11 -12.02 3.80 7.33
C GLU A 11 -11.75 4.79 8.48
N GLY A 12 -11.71 6.09 8.19
CA GLY A 12 -11.43 7.14 9.17
C GLY A 12 -9.95 7.36 9.48
N ALA A 13 -9.03 6.71 8.76
CA ALA A 13 -7.60 6.93 8.89
C ALA A 13 -7.17 8.24 8.19
N ASP A 14 -6.50 9.13 8.90
CA ASP A 14 -5.97 10.40 8.37
C ASP A 14 -4.57 10.26 7.76
N ARG A 15 -3.88 9.17 8.12
CA ARG A 15 -2.54 8.83 7.63
C ARG A 15 -2.43 7.34 7.39
N ASP A 16 -1.69 6.97 6.36
CA ASP A 16 -1.21 5.62 6.21
C ASP A 16 0.32 5.56 6.13
N SER A 17 0.88 4.44 6.56
CA SER A 17 2.29 4.16 6.37
C SER A 17 2.46 2.70 5.99
N VAL A 18 2.96 2.45 4.77
CA VAL A 18 3.50 1.12 4.44
C VAL A 18 4.76 0.94 5.26
N ILE A 19 4.72 -0.03 6.16
CA ILE A 19 5.74 -0.19 7.20
C ILE A 19 6.72 -1.29 6.87
N SER A 20 6.26 -2.34 6.21
CA SER A 20 7.15 -3.42 5.84
C SER A 20 6.70 -4.14 4.56
N LYS A 21 7.69 -4.73 3.89
CA LYS A 21 7.52 -5.62 2.75
C LYS A 21 8.23 -6.94 3.08
N SER A 22 7.56 -8.07 2.94
CA SER A 22 8.16 -9.39 3.07
C SER A 22 7.99 -10.22 1.79
N PRO A 23 9.06 -10.79 1.20
CA PRO A 23 10.44 -10.67 1.63
C PRO A 23 11.01 -9.27 1.31
N THR A 24 11.79 -8.72 2.23
CA THR A 24 12.42 -7.39 2.09
C THR A 24 13.34 -7.32 0.86
N THR A 25 13.94 -8.45 0.49
CA THR A 25 14.89 -8.62 -0.62
C THR A 25 14.27 -8.64 -2.01
N ASN A 26 12.93 -8.65 -2.16
CA ASN A 26 12.28 -8.66 -3.47
C ASN A 26 12.62 -7.38 -4.26
N ARG A 27 13.44 -7.49 -5.31
CA ARG A 27 13.90 -6.34 -6.10
C ARG A 27 12.89 -5.82 -7.13
N LYS A 28 11.85 -6.60 -7.42
CA LYS A 28 10.78 -6.21 -8.34
C LYS A 28 9.78 -5.28 -7.68
N CYS A 29 9.71 -5.30 -6.36
CA CYS A 29 8.80 -4.48 -5.56
C CYS A 29 9.55 -3.39 -4.79
N ILE A 30 9.67 -2.23 -5.41
CA ILE A 30 10.28 -1.00 -4.91
C ILE A 30 9.17 0.01 -4.61
N ARG A 31 9.14 0.52 -3.37
CA ARG A 31 8.16 1.52 -2.91
C ARG A 31 8.25 2.78 -3.78
N PHE A 32 7.14 3.46 -4.01
CA PHE A 32 6.96 4.63 -4.88
C PHE A 32 7.10 4.37 -6.39
N TYR A 33 7.86 3.34 -6.80
CA TYR A 33 8.05 3.01 -8.22
C TYR A 33 7.10 1.93 -8.72
N THR A 34 6.89 0.89 -7.93
CA THR A 34 6.15 -0.31 -8.35
C THR A 34 5.02 -0.68 -7.39
N TYR A 35 5.02 -0.08 -6.19
CA TYR A 35 3.88 -0.08 -5.30
C TYR A 35 3.93 1.16 -4.40
N ASN A 36 2.78 1.67 -4.00
CA ASN A 36 2.66 2.60 -2.89
C ASN A 36 1.20 2.63 -2.43
N THR A 37 0.92 3.48 -1.46
CA THR A 37 -0.44 3.83 -1.11
C THR A 37 -0.85 5.16 -1.74
N GLU A 38 -2.15 5.33 -1.91
CA GLU A 38 -2.76 6.57 -2.37
C GLU A 38 -4.09 6.80 -1.66
N HIS A 39 -4.40 8.06 -1.40
CA HIS A 39 -5.70 8.44 -0.87
C HIS A 39 -6.67 8.66 -2.03
N SER A 40 -7.73 7.86 -2.07
CA SER A 40 -8.80 7.94 -3.06
C SER A 40 -10.09 8.51 -2.43
N VAL A 41 -11.11 8.78 -3.24
CA VAL A 41 -12.45 9.17 -2.75
C VAL A 41 -13.04 8.12 -1.79
N ASN A 42 -12.67 6.85 -1.97
CA ASN A 42 -13.15 5.74 -1.15
C ASN A 42 -12.20 5.41 0.02
N GLY A 43 -11.27 6.31 0.35
CA GLY A 43 -10.26 6.10 1.40
C GLY A 43 -8.91 5.61 0.85
N TRP A 44 -8.08 5.09 1.75
CA TRP A 44 -6.72 4.65 1.44
C TRP A 44 -6.70 3.34 0.64
N GLN A 45 -5.98 3.38 -0.47
CA GLN A 45 -5.78 2.23 -1.34
C GLN A 45 -4.29 1.95 -1.48
N ILE A 46 -3.94 0.67 -1.61
CA ILE A 46 -2.60 0.25 -1.99
C ILE A 46 -2.61 -0.19 -3.44
N TRP A 47 -1.64 0.27 -4.21
CA TRP A 47 -1.50 -0.09 -5.61
C TRP A 47 -0.17 -0.78 -5.85
N ARG A 48 -0.17 -1.71 -6.82
CA ARG A 48 1.00 -2.41 -7.35
C ARG A 48 0.95 -2.34 -8.87
N GLN A 49 2.10 -2.27 -9.51
CA GLN A 49 2.19 -2.25 -10.96
C GLN A 49 3.39 -3.04 -11.49
N GLY A 50 3.29 -3.39 -12.76
CA GLY A 50 4.32 -4.10 -13.49
C GLY A 50 4.69 -5.46 -12.89
N PRO A 51 5.97 -5.87 -12.89
CA PRO A 51 6.38 -7.17 -12.35
C PRO A 51 6.00 -7.31 -10.88
N CYS A 52 5.97 -6.21 -10.13
CA CYS A 52 5.55 -6.26 -8.74
C CYS A 52 4.11 -6.75 -8.59
N ALA A 53 3.18 -6.45 -9.49
CA ALA A 53 1.79 -6.89 -9.34
C ALA A 53 1.61 -8.42 -9.35
N GLN A 54 2.56 -9.16 -9.93
CA GLN A 54 2.53 -10.62 -10.05
C GLN A 54 3.34 -11.33 -8.94
N GLU A 55 4.09 -10.60 -8.13
CA GLU A 55 4.93 -11.20 -7.09
C GLU A 55 4.11 -11.62 -5.86
N SER A 56 4.52 -12.72 -5.22
CA SER A 56 3.97 -13.12 -3.92
C SER A 56 4.75 -12.42 -2.80
N ILE A 57 4.28 -11.23 -2.39
CA ILE A 57 4.83 -10.47 -1.27
C ILE A 57 3.72 -10.17 -0.26
N VAL A 58 4.11 -9.93 0.98
CA VAL A 58 3.26 -9.35 2.02
C VAL A 58 3.65 -7.89 2.18
N LEU A 59 2.67 -6.99 2.10
CA LEU A 59 2.82 -5.58 2.43
C LEU A 59 2.07 -5.32 3.73
N GLN A 60 2.77 -4.85 4.76
CA GLN A 60 2.17 -4.46 6.02
C GLN A 60 1.90 -2.94 6.00
N VAL A 61 0.65 -2.58 6.21
CA VAL A 61 0.21 -1.18 6.28
C VAL A 61 -0.28 -0.90 7.69
N HIS A 62 0.10 0.23 8.28
CA HIS A 62 -0.57 0.75 9.48
C HIS A 62 -1.39 1.98 9.11
N CYS A 63 -2.52 2.07 9.79
CA CYS A 63 -3.47 3.14 9.63
C CYS A 63 -3.41 4.00 10.89
N GLY A 64 -3.07 5.27 10.69
CA GLY A 64 -3.12 6.29 11.73
C GLY A 64 -4.52 6.88 11.78
N PHE A 65 -5.03 7.08 12.99
CA PHE A 65 -6.31 7.71 13.24
C PHE A 65 -6.08 9.02 13.98
N PRO A 66 -6.84 10.08 13.67
CA PRO A 66 -6.75 11.33 14.41
C PRO A 66 -7.12 11.07 15.88
N VAL A 67 -6.35 11.64 16.80
CA VAL A 67 -6.72 11.67 18.21
C VAL A 67 -7.95 12.56 18.31
N LYS A 68 -9.10 12.01 18.75
CA LYS A 68 -10.27 12.82 19.06
C LYS A 68 -9.91 13.71 20.25
N GLU A 69 -9.92 15.03 20.06
CA GLU A 69 -9.96 16.01 21.16
C GLU A 69 -11.28 15.94 21.92
#